data_AF-A0A534W0I3-F1
#
_entry.id   AF-A0A534W0I3-F1
#
_cell.length_a   1.000
_cell.length_b   1.000
_cell.length_c   1.000
_cell.angle_alpha   90.00
_cell.angle_beta   90.00
_cell.angle_gamma   90.00
#
_symmetry.space_group_name_H-M   'P 1'
#
loop_
_entity.id
_entity.type
_entity.pdbx_description
1 polymer ?
#
loop_
_entity_poly.entity_id
_entity_poly.type
_entity_poly.pdbx_seq_one_letter_code
_entity_poly.pdbx_strand_id
1 'polypeptide(L)'
;MALGIPASYAALLGMFPEQVARELAYTGRILTAEEALALGAVREVVADPVGRGVALGIEMARHGRNVLEATKRIIIETARGGAAARAWEAELRLFRQALFAGR
;
A
#
# COMPACT_ATOMS: atom_id res chain seq x y z
N MET A 1 -17.65 -6.96 17.77
CA MET A 1 -16.96 -8.13 17.22
C MET A 1 -16.15 -7.64 16.03
N ALA A 2 -14.88 -7.28 16.23
CA ALA A 2 -13.97 -7.03 15.12
C ALA A 2 -13.99 -8.28 14.23
N LEU A 3 -14.14 -8.13 12.92
CA LEU A 3 -14.48 -9.22 11.98
C LEU A 3 -13.48 -10.40 11.95
N GLY A 4 -12.46 -10.44 12.82
CA GLY A 4 -11.35 -11.39 12.78
C GLY A 4 -10.49 -11.23 11.52
N ILE A 5 -10.75 -10.18 10.74
CA ILE A 5 -10.07 -9.85 9.49
C ILE A 5 -8.83 -9.04 9.86
N PRO A 6 -7.61 -9.60 9.72
CA PRO A 6 -6.40 -8.81 9.88
C PRO A 6 -6.41 -7.66 8.87
N ALA A 7 -5.91 -6.48 9.28
CA ALA A 7 -5.57 -5.42 8.34
C ALA A 7 -4.63 -5.97 7.25
N SER A 8 -4.60 -5.37 6.06
CA SER A 8 -3.68 -5.83 5.01
C SER A 8 -2.23 -5.53 5.40
N TYR A 9 -1.60 -6.52 5.99
CA TYR A 9 -0.20 -6.59 6.35
C TYR A 9 0.70 -6.60 5.10
N ALA A 10 0.20 -7.12 3.98
CA ALA A 10 0.83 -7.06 2.66
C ALA A 10 1.04 -5.63 2.20
N ALA A 11 0.03 -4.76 2.39
CA ALA A 11 0.16 -3.34 2.09
C ALA A 11 1.18 -2.66 3.02
N LEU A 12 1.16 -2.97 4.33
CA LEU A 12 2.12 -2.42 5.28
C LEU A 12 3.57 -2.84 4.97
N LEU A 13 3.81 -4.11 4.66
CA LEU A 13 5.13 -4.62 4.24
C LEU A 13 5.58 -4.10 2.88
N GLY A 14 4.66 -3.64 2.04
CA GLY A 14 4.98 -2.96 0.78
C GLY A 14 5.37 -1.49 0.96
N MET A 15 4.97 -0.88 2.08
CA MET A 15 5.14 0.54 2.34
C MET A 15 6.24 0.85 3.37
N PHE A 16 6.45 -0.04 4.35
CA PHE A 16 7.35 0.19 5.47
C PHE A 16 8.39 -0.92 5.66
N PRO A 17 9.51 -0.61 6.34
CA PRO A 17 10.36 -1.64 6.93
C PRO A 17 9.55 -2.56 7.85
N GLU A 18 9.94 -3.83 7.90
CA GLU A 18 9.20 -4.88 8.60
C GLU A 18 8.93 -4.54 10.08
N GLN A 19 9.87 -3.91 10.78
CA GLN A 19 9.72 -3.56 12.19
C GLN A 19 8.61 -2.52 12.41
N VAL A 20 8.53 -1.52 11.53
CA VAL A 20 7.48 -0.49 11.56
C VAL A 20 6.12 -1.09 11.19
N ALA A 21 6.09 -1.94 10.15
CA ALA A 21 4.87 -2.65 9.74
C ALA A 21 4.28 -3.51 10.88
N ARG A 22 5.13 -4.23 11.63
CA ARG A 22 4.71 -5.04 12.78
C ARG A 22 4.14 -4.19 13.91
N GLU A 23 4.84 -3.10 14.27
CA GLU A 23 4.39 -2.20 15.32
C GLU A 23 3.01 -1.63 14.98
N LEU A 24 2.85 -1.03 13.79
CA LEU A 24 1.58 -0.45 13.35
C LEU A 24 0.45 -1.50 13.27
N ALA A 25 0.75 -2.71 12.80
CA ALA A 25 -0.24 -3.79 12.70
C ALA A 25 -0.73 -4.29 14.06
N TYR A 26 0.14 -4.28 15.08
CA TYR A 26 -0.22 -4.77 16.42
C TYR A 26 -0.79 -3.68 17.31
N THR A 27 -0.37 -2.43 17.15
CA THR A 27 -0.84 -1.31 17.99
C THR A 27 -2.08 -0.64 17.41
N GLY A 28 -2.28 -0.70 16.08
CA GLY A 28 -3.31 0.07 15.39
C GLY A 28 -3.11 1.58 15.52
N ARG A 29 -1.88 2.03 15.83
CA ARG A 29 -1.56 3.45 15.99
C ARG A 29 -1.89 4.22 14.72
N ILE A 30 -2.56 5.36 14.89
CA ILE A 30 -2.83 6.32 13.82
C ILE A 30 -1.63 7.25 13.67
N LEU A 31 -1.22 7.50 12.43
CA LEU A 31 -0.13 8.42 12.09
C LEU A 31 -0.67 9.79 11.69
N THR A 32 0.05 10.84 12.10
CA THR A 32 -0.09 12.19 11.52
C THR A 32 0.48 12.23 10.09
N ALA A 33 0.16 13.30 9.35
CA ALA A 33 0.68 13.46 7.99
C ALA A 33 2.20 13.61 7.98
N GLU A 34 2.76 14.30 8.98
CA GLU A 34 4.18 14.53 9.15
C GLU A 34 4.93 13.24 9.52
N GLU A 35 4.37 12.40 10.40
CA GLU A 35 4.94 11.08 10.71
C GLU A 35 4.88 10.16 9.49
N ALA A 36 3.76 10.16 8.75
CA ALA A 36 3.64 9.39 7.52
C ALA A 36 4.67 9.83 6.47
N LEU A 37 5.00 11.13 6.41
CA LEU A 37 6.04 11.66 5.53
C LEU A 37 7.43 11.20 6.00
N ALA A 38 7.72 11.31 7.30
CA ALA A 38 8.99 10.88 7.88
C ALA A 38 9.24 9.37 7.71
N LEU A 39 8.17 8.56 7.73
CA LEU A 39 8.22 7.12 7.52
C LEU A 39 8.15 6.71 6.04
N GLY A 40 7.98 7.67 5.10
CA GLY A 40 7.95 7.41 3.66
C GLY A 40 6.63 6.88 3.10
N ALA A 41 5.56 6.85 3.90
CA ALA A 41 4.22 6.46 3.44
C ALA A 41 3.59 7.50 2.51
N VAL A 42 3.92 8.77 2.71
CA VAL A 42 3.53 9.85 1.81
C VAL A 42 4.77 10.57 1.28
N ARG A 43 4.64 11.18 0.10
CA ARG A 43 5.73 11.90 -0.57
C ARG A 43 5.79 13.38 -0.24
N GLU A 44 4.65 13.98 0.09
CA GLU A 44 4.52 15.40 0.39
C GLU A 44 3.31 15.66 1.27
N VAL A 45 3.37 16.71 2.09
CA VAL A 45 2.25 17.24 2.89
C VAL A 45 1.97 18.64 2.38
N VAL A 46 0.75 18.87 1.92
CA VAL A 46 0.33 20.11 1.26
C VAL A 46 -1.06 20.52 1.73
N ALA A 47 -1.37 21.82 1.63
CA ALA A 47 -2.67 22.36 2.05
C ALA A 47 -3.82 21.94 1.10
N ASP A 48 -3.57 21.84 -0.20
CA ASP A 48 -4.54 21.38 -1.21
C ASP A 48 -4.03 20.11 -1.92
N PRO A 49 -4.28 18.91 -1.36
CA PRO A 49 -3.82 17.65 -1.94
C PRO A 49 -4.51 17.32 -3.27
N VAL A 50 -5.75 17.80 -3.49
CA VAL A 50 -6.50 17.53 -4.72
C VAL A 50 -5.89 18.33 -5.88
N GLY A 51 -5.72 19.63 -5.70
CA GLY A 51 -5.07 20.49 -6.71
C GLY A 51 -3.65 20.01 -7.02
N ARG A 52 -2.87 19.64 -6.00
CA ARG A 52 -1.52 19.08 -6.17
C ARG A 52 -1.53 17.77 -6.97
N GLY A 53 -2.48 16.88 -6.68
CA GLY A 53 -2.65 15.60 -7.38
C GLY A 53 -3.02 15.77 -8.85
N VAL A 54 -3.94 16.71 -9.15
CA VAL A 54 -4.31 17.06 -10.53
C VAL A 54 -3.11 17.61 -11.29
N ALA A 55 -2.35 18.52 -10.69
CA ALA A 55 -1.13 19.07 -11.30
C ALA A 55 -0.09 17.97 -11.61
N LEU A 56 0.11 17.01 -10.68
CA LEU A 56 0.98 15.86 -10.92
C LEU A 56 0.48 14.98 -12.06
N GLY A 57 -0.83 14.73 -12.14
CA GLY A 57 -1.43 13.96 -13.21
C GLY A 57 -1.22 14.60 -14.58
N ILE A 58 -1.36 15.92 -14.67
CA ILE A 58 -1.08 16.70 -15.89
C ILE A 58 0.40 16.59 -16.27
N GLU A 59 1.31 16.67 -15.30
CA GLU A 59 2.74 16.49 -15.53
C GLU A 59 3.06 15.10 -16.11
N MET A 60 2.52 14.04 -15.50
CA MET A 60 2.69 12.67 -15.97
C MET A 60 2.11 12.46 -17.38
N ALA A 61 0.98 13.11 -17.69
CA ALA A 61 0.31 13.01 -18.98
C ALA A 61 1.10 13.64 -20.15
N ARG A 62 2.22 14.33 -19.88
CA ARG A 62 3.18 14.76 -20.91
C ARG A 62 3.89 13.56 -21.57
N HIS A 63 3.87 12.39 -20.96
CA HIS A 63 4.41 11.15 -21.50
C HIS A 63 3.34 10.33 -22.23
N GLY A 64 3.76 9.53 -23.21
CA GLY A 64 2.87 8.60 -23.91
C GLY A 64 2.28 7.54 -22.97
N ARG A 65 0.98 7.27 -23.10
CA ARG A 65 0.26 6.28 -22.27
C ARG A 65 0.97 4.92 -22.25
N ASN A 66 1.39 4.44 -23.41
CA ASN A 66 2.11 3.17 -23.58
C ASN A 66 3.41 3.11 -22.76
N VAL A 67 4.15 4.22 -22.67
CA VAL A 67 5.36 4.31 -21.85
C VAL A 67 5.00 4.18 -20.38
N LEU A 68 4.02 4.95 -19.91
CA LEU A 68 3.57 4.90 -18.51
C LEU A 68 3.05 3.51 -18.12
N GLU A 69 2.30 2.84 -19.00
CA GLU A 69 1.81 1.48 -18.79
C GLU A 69 2.95 0.46 -18.72
N ALA A 70 3.92 0.53 -19.64
CA ALA A 70 5.09 -0.32 -19.63
C ALA A 70 5.92 -0.14 -18.35
N THR A 71 6.16 1.11 -17.94
CA THR A 71 6.87 1.42 -16.69
C THR A 71 6.14 0.85 -15.48
N LYS A 72 4.81 1.07 -15.37
CA LYS A 72 4.01 0.49 -14.28
C LYS A 72 4.10 -1.03 -14.25
N ARG A 73 4.04 -1.68 -15.41
CA ARG A 73 4.14 -3.14 -15.52
C ARG A 73 5.50 -3.65 -15.03
N ILE A 74 6.61 -3.03 -15.44
CA ILE A 74 7.96 -3.38 -14.99
C ILE A 74 8.08 -3.28 -13.46
N ILE A 75 7.56 -2.21 -12.86
CA ILE A 75 7.59 -2.01 -11.41
C ILE A 75 6.82 -3.14 -10.70
N ILE A 76 5.60 -3.44 -11.16
CA ILE A 76 4.77 -4.49 -10.58
C ILE A 76 5.43 -5.87 -10.75
N GLU A 77 5.98 -6.16 -11.92
CA GLU A 77 6.65 -7.43 -12.22
C GLU A 77 7.91 -7.62 -11.39
N THR A 78 8.69 -6.56 -11.18
CA THR A 78 9.91 -6.60 -10.36
C THR A 78 9.59 -6.79 -8.87
N ALA A 79 8.44 -6.30 -8.41
CA ALA A 79 7.97 -6.50 -7.04
C ALA A 79 7.41 -7.91 -6.78
N ARG A 80 7.17 -8.72 -7.83
CA ARG A 80 6.63 -10.08 -7.67
C ARG A 80 7.59 -10.96 -6.86
N GLY A 81 7.01 -11.79 -5.99
CA GLY A 81 7.77 -12.68 -5.13
C GLY A 81 8.44 -11.99 -3.93
N GLY A 82 8.37 -10.66 -3.79
CA GLY A 82 8.81 -9.92 -2.61
C GLY A 82 7.95 -10.20 -1.36
N ALA A 83 8.37 -9.69 -0.19
CA ALA A 83 7.68 -9.93 1.08
C ALA A 83 6.19 -9.52 1.06
N ALA A 84 5.88 -8.36 0.49
CA ALA A 84 4.51 -7.87 0.31
C ALA A 84 3.67 -8.81 -0.56
N ALA A 85 4.22 -9.28 -1.69
CA ALA A 85 3.51 -10.21 -2.59
C ALA A 85 3.20 -11.55 -1.89
N ARG A 86 4.15 -12.10 -1.13
CA ARG A 86 3.93 -13.34 -0.36
C ARG A 86 2.92 -13.15 0.77
N ALA A 87 2.96 -12.01 1.46
CA ALA A 87 1.99 -11.68 2.50
C ALA A 87 0.56 -11.55 1.93
N TRP A 88 0.42 -10.98 0.73
CA TRP A 88 -0.88 -10.90 0.04
C TRP A 88 -1.49 -12.28 -0.24
N GLU A 89 -0.67 -13.24 -0.67
CA GLU A 89 -1.12 -14.62 -0.90
C GLU A 89 -1.55 -15.31 0.41
N ALA A 90 -0.83 -15.06 1.51
CA ALA A 90 -1.20 -15.55 2.83
C ALA A 90 -2.51 -14.93 3.32
N GLU A 91 -2.68 -13.61 3.17
CA GLU A 91 -3.91 -12.88 3.50
C GLU A 91 -5.11 -13.40 2.72
N LEU A 92 -5.02 -13.51 1.39
CA LEU A 92 -6.11 -14.04 0.57
C LEU A 92 -6.51 -15.45 0.99
N ARG A 93 -5.55 -16.28 1.40
CA ARG A 93 -5.83 -17.63 1.91
C ARG A 93 -6.60 -17.59 3.22
N LEU A 94 -6.16 -16.75 4.17
CA LEU A 94 -6.83 -16.56 5.46
C LEU A 94 -8.23 -15.96 5.29
N PHE A 95 -8.40 -14.95 4.43
CA PHE A 95 -9.70 -14.38 4.12
C PHE A 95 -10.65 -15.39 3.49
N ARG A 96 -10.18 -16.19 2.54
CA ARG A 96 -10.98 -17.27 1.97
C ARG A 96 -11.41 -18.27 3.05
N GLN A 97 -10.49 -18.71 3.92
CA GLN A 97 -10.83 -19.60 5.02
C GLN A 97 -11.89 -18.97 5.94
N ALA A 98 -11.72 -17.73 6.37
CA ALA A 98 -12.67 -17.06 7.24
C ALA A 98 -14.06 -16.89 6.59
N LEU A 99 -14.13 -16.51 5.31
CA LEU A 99 -15.39 -16.31 4.58
C LEU A 99 -16.14 -17.62 4.30
N PHE A 100 -15.43 -18.74 4.17
CA PHE A 100 -16.04 -20.04 3.85
C PHE A 100 -16.15 -20.99 5.03
N ALA A 101 -15.42 -20.79 6.14
CA ALA A 101 -15.53 -21.60 7.36
C ALA A 101 -16.77 -21.27 8.22
N GLY A 102 -17.46 -20.16 7.94
CA GLY A 102 -18.72 -19.78 8.57
C GLY A 102 -19.99 -20.28 7.85
N ARG A 103 -19.86 -21.21 6.89
CA ARG A 103 -20.97 -21.87 6.19
C ARG A 103 -20.93 -23.37 6.37
#